data_AF-A0A2D1KMH4-F1
#
_entry.id   AF-A0A2D1KMH4-F1
#
_cell.length_a   1.000
_cell.length_b   1.000
_cell.length_c   1.000
_cell.angle_alpha   90.00
_cell.angle_beta   90.00
_cell.angle_gamma   90.00
#
_symmetry.space_group_name_H-M   'P 1'
#
loop_
_entity.id
_entity.type
_entity.pdbx_description
1 polymer ?
#
loop_
_entity_poly.entity_id
_entity_poly.type
_entity_poly.pdbx_seq_one_letter_code
_entity_poly.pdbx_strand_id
1 'polypeptide(L)'
;MCARNGYFDFNQALDSYEWELRAILEGCRLRSLDEREQLARLAADVGYFNNAKKPKFNKIFNKEREEKRIHEIFNGKPKRAKDKHKILAALDHFKERG
;
A
#
# COMPACT_ATOMS: atom_id res chain seq x y z
N MET A 1 11.94 6.91 -7.98
CA MET A 1 11.78 5.55 -8.53
C MET A 1 11.34 5.66 -9.99
N CYS A 2 12.11 5.12 -10.94
CA CYS A 2 11.81 5.21 -12.38
C CYS A 2 10.42 4.65 -12.73
N ALA A 3 10.00 3.55 -12.07
CA ALA A 3 8.69 2.95 -12.23
C ALA A 3 7.51 3.86 -11.79
N ARG A 4 7.70 4.73 -10.79
CA ARG A 4 6.68 5.72 -10.38
C ARG A 4 6.37 6.71 -11.51
N ASN A 5 7.37 7.01 -12.32
CA ASN A 5 7.25 7.89 -13.48
C ASN A 5 6.90 7.14 -14.77
N GLY A 6 6.71 5.82 -14.72
CA GLY A 6 6.38 5.00 -15.88
C GLY A 6 7.57 4.52 -16.71
N TYR A 7 8.80 4.75 -16.26
CA TYR A 7 10.00 4.25 -16.92
C TYR A 7 10.39 2.89 -16.35
N PHE A 8 9.86 1.81 -16.93
CA PHE A 8 10.32 0.44 -16.71
C PHE A 8 9.93 -0.45 -17.91
N ASP A 9 10.77 -1.45 -18.21
CA ASP A 9 10.51 -2.45 -19.24
C ASP A 9 10.13 -3.79 -18.57
N PHE A 10 9.03 -4.40 -19.00
CA PHE A 10 8.56 -5.69 -18.50
C PHE A 10 9.52 -6.82 -18.82
N ASN A 11 10.21 -6.77 -19.96
CA ASN A 11 11.18 -7.79 -20.34
C ASN A 11 12.38 -7.75 -19.39
N GLN A 12 12.80 -6.55 -19.01
CA GLN A 12 13.88 -6.34 -18.05
C GLN A 12 13.46 -6.77 -16.63
N ALA A 13 12.17 -6.63 -16.28
CA ALA A 13 11.65 -7.03 -14.97
C ALA A 13 11.61 -8.56 -14.74
N LEU A 14 11.60 -9.37 -15.80
CA LEU A 14 11.60 -10.83 -15.71
C LEU A 14 13.01 -11.41 -15.49
N ASP A 15 14.04 -10.69 -15.94
CA ASP A 15 15.46 -11.04 -15.73
C ASP A 15 16.04 -10.40 -14.44
N SER A 16 15.22 -9.62 -13.73
CA SER A 16 15.61 -8.86 -12.54
C SER A 16 15.69 -9.71 -11.27
N TYR A 17 16.57 -9.28 -10.36
CA TYR A 17 16.62 -9.84 -9.00
C TYR A 17 15.34 -9.50 -8.21
N GLU A 18 14.99 -10.33 -7.20
CA GLU A 18 13.75 -10.15 -6.40
C GLU A 18 13.60 -8.71 -5.85
N TRP A 19 14.71 -8.11 -5.41
CA TRP A 19 14.71 -6.75 -4.85
C TRP A 19 14.41 -5.68 -5.92
N GLU A 20 14.87 -5.86 -7.16
CA GLU A 20 14.59 -4.96 -8.27
C GLU A 20 13.12 -5.04 -8.67
N LEU A 21 12.60 -6.27 -8.81
CA LEU A 21 11.18 -6.50 -9.10
C LEU A 21 10.28 -5.90 -8.02
N ARG A 22 10.65 -6.06 -6.74
CA ARG A 22 9.94 -5.49 -5.61
C ARG A 22 9.92 -3.95 -5.67
N ALA A 23 11.06 -3.32 -6.00
CA ALA A 23 11.13 -1.87 -6.16
C ALA A 23 10.31 -1.35 -7.36
N ILE A 24 10.26 -2.11 -8.46
CA ILE A 24 9.42 -1.80 -9.62
C ILE A 24 7.94 -1.85 -9.24
N LEU A 25 7.51 -2.91 -8.53
CA LEU A 25 6.13 -3.07 -8.04
C LEU A 25 5.75 -1.97 -7.05
N GLU A 26 6.62 -1.62 -6.10
CA GLU A 26 6.42 -0.50 -5.18
C GLU A 26 6.24 0.80 -5.96
N GLY A 27 7.10 1.09 -6.94
CA GLY A 27 7.00 2.26 -7.80
C GLY A 27 5.70 2.33 -8.59
N CYS A 28 5.25 1.23 -9.17
CA CYS A 28 3.96 1.15 -9.87
C CYS A 28 2.80 1.47 -8.92
N ARG A 29 2.86 0.96 -7.69
CA ARG A 29 1.79 1.20 -6.71
C ARG A 29 1.75 2.65 -6.23
N LEU A 30 2.92 3.28 -6.06
CA LEU A 30 3.03 4.70 -5.75
C LEU A 30 2.48 5.58 -6.88
N ARG A 31 2.70 5.21 -8.14
CA ARG A 31 2.10 5.91 -9.29
C ARG A 31 0.58 5.89 -9.26
N SER A 32 -0.02 4.72 -9.03
CA SER A 32 -1.48 4.62 -8.91
C SER A 32 -2.03 5.44 -7.73
N LEU A 33 -1.24 5.65 -6.67
CA LEU A 33 -1.62 6.52 -5.56
C LEU A 33 -1.64 8.00 -6.00
N ASP A 34 -0.63 8.44 -6.76
CA ASP A 34 -0.59 9.79 -7.31
C ASP A 34 -1.78 10.07 -8.24
N GLU A 35 -2.14 9.11 -9.09
CA GLU A 35 -3.30 9.21 -9.98
C GLU A 35 -4.61 9.36 -9.18
N ARG A 36 -4.76 8.61 -8.08
CA ARG A 36 -5.90 8.75 -7.17
C ARG A 36 -5.94 10.11 -6.48
N GLU A 37 -4.78 10.65 -6.11
CA GLU A 37 -4.69 11.99 -5.54
C GLU A 37 -5.18 13.04 -6.55
N GLN A 38 -4.72 12.96 -7.81
CA GLN A 38 -5.13 13.85 -8.88
C GLN A 38 -6.64 13.78 -9.14
N LEU A 39 -7.19 12.57 -9.20
CA LEU A 39 -8.64 12.35 -9.35
C LEU A 39 -9.43 12.92 -8.16
N ALA A 40 -8.94 12.74 -6.93
CA ALA A 40 -9.56 13.30 -5.74
C ALA A 40 -9.54 14.84 -5.76
N ARG A 41 -8.45 15.46 -6.23
CA ARG A 41 -8.36 16.92 -6.40
C ARG A 41 -9.35 17.40 -7.45
N LEU A 42 -9.38 16.74 -8.61
CA LEU A 42 -10.32 17.06 -9.68
C LEU A 42 -11.78 16.97 -9.21
N ALA A 43 -12.13 15.91 -8.47
CA ALA A 43 -13.48 15.75 -7.92
C ALA A 43 -13.84 16.85 -6.92
N ALA A 44 -12.88 17.29 -6.09
CA ALA A 44 -13.09 18.40 -5.16
C ALA A 44 -13.30 19.73 -5.90
N ASP A 45 -12.53 19.98 -6.96
CA ASP A 45 -12.67 21.17 -7.79
C ASP A 45 -14.00 21.18 -8.54
N VAL A 46 -14.41 20.06 -9.14
CA VAL A 46 -15.73 19.91 -9.78
C VAL A 46 -16.86 20.14 -8.77
N GLY A 47 -16.77 19.58 -7.57
CA GLY A 47 -17.75 19.82 -6.50
C GLY A 47 -17.83 21.30 -6.12
N TYR A 48 -16.69 21.99 -6.06
CA TYR A 48 -16.64 23.42 -5.80
C TYR A 48 -17.30 24.25 -6.92
N PHE A 49 -17.03 23.92 -8.20
CA PHE A 49 -17.70 24.56 -9.34
C PHE A 49 -19.21 24.32 -9.35
N ASN A 50 -19.65 23.16 -8.87
CA ASN A 50 -21.07 22.83 -8.68
C ASN A 50 -21.68 23.43 -7.40
N ASN A 51 -21.05 24.48 -6.85
CA ASN A 51 -21.51 25.25 -5.69
C ASN A 51 -21.65 24.42 -4.39
N ALA A 52 -20.97 23.28 -4.30
CA ALA A 52 -20.87 22.51 -3.06
C ALA A 52 -19.79 23.09 -2.14
N LYS A 53 -20.00 23.01 -0.83
CA LYS A 53 -19.02 23.46 0.17
C LYS A 53 -17.69 22.73 -0.03
N LYS A 54 -16.59 23.49 -0.24
CA LYS A 54 -15.25 22.92 -0.48
C LYS A 54 -14.89 21.94 0.65
N PRO A 55 -14.68 20.65 0.34
CA PRO A 55 -14.38 19.68 1.37
C PRO A 55 -12.92 19.82 1.85
N LYS A 56 -12.65 19.44 3.10
CA LYS A 56 -11.28 19.38 3.62
C LYS A 56 -10.56 18.21 2.97
N PHE A 57 -9.58 18.48 2.10
CA PHE A 57 -8.89 17.46 1.29
C PHE A 57 -8.28 16.33 2.15
N ASN A 58 -7.67 16.67 3.28
CA ASN A 58 -7.10 15.69 4.23
C ASN A 58 -8.12 14.69 4.81
N LYS A 59 -9.43 14.98 4.75
CA LYS A 59 -10.48 14.04 5.15
C LYS A 59 -10.87 13.09 4.01
N ILE A 60 -10.62 13.46 2.76
CA ILE A 60 -10.98 12.68 1.57
C ILE A 60 -9.81 11.77 1.19
N PHE A 61 -8.59 12.32 1.20
CA PHE A 61 -7.41 11.61 0.76
C PHE A 61 -6.22 11.95 1.65
N ASN A 62 -5.57 10.92 2.20
CA ASN A 62 -4.35 11.07 2.99
C ASN A 62 -3.23 10.28 2.32
N LYS A 63 -2.44 11.00 1.51
CA LYS A 63 -1.34 10.44 0.73
C LYS A 63 -0.27 9.82 1.63
N GLU A 64 0.20 10.56 2.62
CA GLU A 64 1.30 10.13 3.49
C GLU A 64 0.99 8.82 4.21
N ARG A 65 -0.25 8.64 4.66
CA ARG A 65 -0.68 7.40 5.32
C ARG A 65 -0.63 6.21 4.36
N GLU A 66 -1.10 6.41 3.13
CA GLU A 66 -1.09 5.36 2.12
C GLU A 66 0.32 5.07 1.59
N GLU A 67 1.19 6.07 1.44
CA GLU A 67 2.60 5.88 1.08
C GLU A 67 3.33 5.07 2.15
N LYS A 68 3.14 5.39 3.44
CA LYS A 68 3.68 4.59 4.55
C LYS A 68 3.19 3.14 4.50
N ARG A 69 1.89 2.94 4.24
CA ARG A 69 1.30 1.60 4.13
C ARG A 69 1.88 0.81 2.96
N ILE A 70 2.06 1.44 1.80
CA ILE A 70 2.70 0.83 0.63
C ILE A 70 4.13 0.43 0.99
N HIS A 71 4.88 1.36 1.59
CA HIS A 71 6.25 1.10 1.99
C HIS A 71 6.37 -0.04 3.00
N GLU A 72 5.45 -0.13 3.98
CA GLU A 72 5.39 -1.25 4.93
C GLU A 72 5.05 -2.59 4.28
N ILE A 73 4.25 -2.63 3.21
CA ILE A 73 3.92 -3.88 2.52
C ILE A 73 5.15 -4.44 1.80
N PHE A 74 5.94 -3.58 1.16
CA PHE A 74 7.10 -4.00 0.38
C PHE A 74 8.36 -4.15 1.25
N ASN A 75 8.56 -3.30 2.26
CA ASN A 75 9.79 -3.27 3.07
C ASN A 75 9.58 -3.69 4.53
N GLY A 76 8.34 -3.90 4.96
CA GLY A 76 8.04 -4.34 6.32
C GLY A 76 8.48 -5.78 6.56
N LYS A 77 8.99 -6.02 7.78
CA LYS A 77 9.21 -7.39 8.26
C LYS A 77 7.86 -8.12 8.25
N PRO A 78 7.81 -9.41 7.86
CA PRO A 78 6.57 -10.18 7.92
C PRO A 78 6.01 -10.03 9.34
N LYS A 79 4.73 -9.64 9.45
CA LYS A 79 4.05 -9.57 10.73
C LYS A 79 4.23 -10.93 11.40
N ARG A 80 5.15 -11.03 12.36
CA ARG A 80 5.27 -12.22 13.20
C ARG A 80 3.88 -12.46 13.75
N ALA A 81 3.31 -13.63 13.46
CA ALA A 81 2.01 -14.03 13.97
C ALA A 81 2.00 -13.74 15.46
N LYS A 82 1.16 -12.78 15.88
CA LYS A 82 1.19 -12.21 17.25
C LYS A 82 0.78 -13.21 18.32
N ASP A 83 0.48 -14.45 17.96
CA ASP A 83 -0.20 -15.40 18.83
C ASP A 83 0.44 -16.79 18.82
N LYS A 84 1.75 -16.90 18.55
CA LYS A 84 2.46 -18.20 18.71
C LYS A 84 2.21 -18.81 20.11
N HIS A 85 2.19 -17.97 21.15
CA HIS A 85 1.91 -18.40 22.52
C HIS A 85 0.45 -18.85 22.74
N LYS A 86 -0.53 -18.22 22.10
CA LYS A 86 -1.93 -18.64 22.24
C LYS A 86 -2.21 -19.94 21.47
N ILE A 87 -1.55 -20.12 20.32
CA ILE A 87 -1.62 -21.36 19.55
C ILE A 87 -0.97 -22.50 20.34
N LEU A 88 0.19 -22.28 20.98
CA LEU A 88 0.81 -23.26 21.87
C LEU A 88 -0.10 -23.62 23.05
N ALA A 89 -0.65 -22.61 23.75
CA ALA A 89 -1.52 -22.84 24.90
C ALA A 89 -2.81 -23.61 24.54
N ALA A 90 -3.36 -23.37 23.35
CA ALA A 90 -4.49 -24.14 22.85
C ALA A 90 -4.11 -25.59 22.57
N LEU A 91 -2.95 -25.84 21.94
CA LEU A 91 -2.43 -27.18 21.67
C LEU A 91 -2.17 -27.98 22.95
N ASP A 92 -1.59 -27.35 23.98
CA ASP A 92 -1.32 -27.99 25.27
C ASP A 92 -2.63 -28.41 25.96
N HIS A 93 -3.65 -27.54 25.95
CA HIS A 93 -4.96 -27.86 26.50
C HIS A 93 -5.68 -29.03 25.77
N PHE A 94 -5.46 -29.20 24.46
CA PHE A 94 -5.99 -30.37 23.73
C PHE A 94 -5.22 -31.65 24.04
N LYS A 95 -3.92 -31.56 24.36
CA LYS A 95 -3.07 -32.70 24.71
C LYS A 95 -3.38 -33.27 26.10
N GLU A 96 -3.86 -32.45 27.03
CA GLU A 96 -4.25 -32.88 28.39
C GLU A 96 -5.65 -33.53 28.46
N ARG A 97 -6.46 -33.42 27.40
CA ARG A 97 -7.82 -34.00 27.33
C ARG A 97 -7.92 -35.30 26.51
N GLY A 98 -6.84 -35.74 25.86
CA GLY A 98 -6.75 -37.02 25.15
C GLY A 98 -5.96 -38.02 25.96
#